data_AF-A0A3C0G4J6-F1
#
_entry.id   AF-A0A3C0G4J6-F1
#
_cell.length_a   1.000
_cell.length_b   1.000
_cell.length_c   1.000
_cell.angle_alpha   90.00
_cell.angle_beta   90.00
_cell.angle_gamma   90.00
#
_symmetry.space_group_name_H-M   'P 1'
#
loop_
_entity.id
_entity.type
_entity.pdbx_description
1 polymer ?
#
loop_
_entity_poly.entity_id
_entity_poly.type
_entity_poly.pdbx_seq_one_letter_code
_entity_poly.pdbx_strand_id
1 'polypeptide(L)'
;DLKTKSRQAQAFEVLVNTYKERLYWQIRSIVLNHDDADDVLQNTFIKVYKNIDGFKGDSKLFSWMYRIATNEALNFIKQKAKLQGVSDTDYQDRLV
;
A
#
# COMPACT_ATOMS: atom_id res chain seq x y z
N ASP A 1 0.13 7.53 20.07
CA ASP A 1 -1.22 7.02 19.75
C ASP A 1 -1.64 7.59 18.40
N LEU A 2 -2.03 6.73 17.46
CA LEU A 2 -2.38 7.11 16.08
C LEU A 2 -3.78 7.72 15.96
N LYS A 3 -4.63 7.59 17.00
CA LYS A 3 -6.02 8.07 17.00
C LYS A 3 -6.19 9.46 17.63
N THR A 4 -5.20 9.91 18.40
CA THR A 4 -5.21 11.24 19.02
C THR A 4 -4.83 12.32 17.99
N LYS A 5 -5.79 13.14 17.54
CA LYS A 5 -5.60 14.15 16.46
C LYS A 5 -4.38 15.06 16.63
N SER A 6 -4.08 15.54 17.84
CA SER A 6 -2.95 16.44 18.09
C SER A 6 -1.57 15.78 17.97
N ARG A 7 -1.51 14.45 18.03
CA ARG A 7 -0.27 13.65 17.92
C ARG A 7 -0.26 12.73 16.70
N GLN A 8 -1.34 12.74 15.92
CA GLN A 8 -1.55 11.82 14.81
C GLN A 8 -0.47 11.98 13.74
N ALA A 9 -0.10 13.22 13.38
CA ALA A 9 0.96 13.48 12.40
C ALA A 9 2.31 12.88 12.82
N GLN A 10 2.76 13.14 14.06
CA GLN A 10 4.03 12.63 14.58
C GLN A 10 4.02 11.10 14.71
N ALA A 11 2.91 10.53 15.21
CA ALA A 11 2.77 9.08 15.32
C ALA A 11 2.76 8.42 13.93
N PHE A 12 2.17 9.08 12.93
CA PHE A 12 2.15 8.61 11.56
C PHE A 12 3.52 8.69 10.88
N GLU A 13 4.29 9.75 11.14
CA GLU A 13 5.68 9.86 10.66
C GLU A 13 6.54 8.70 11.15
N VAL A 14 6.45 8.36 12.44
CA VAL A 14 7.14 7.19 13.01
C VAL A 14 6.69 5.90 12.31
N LEU A 15 5.39 5.75 12.08
CA LEU A 15 4.81 4.59 11.39
C LEU A 15 5.35 4.45 9.96
N VAL A 16 5.38 5.55 9.19
CA VAL A 16 5.93 5.58 7.84
C VAL A 16 7.40 5.17 7.86
N ASN A 17 8.21 5.81 8.71
CA ASN A 17 9.63 5.49 8.80
C ASN A 17 9.90 4.04 9.24
N THR A 18 9.03 3.46 10.06
CA THR A 18 9.17 2.08 10.54
C THR A 18 8.85 1.05 9.46
N TYR A 19 7.85 1.31 8.61
CA TYR A 19 7.29 0.27 7.74
C TYR A 19 7.46 0.52 6.24
N LYS A 20 7.89 1.71 5.81
CA LYS A 20 8.01 2.08 4.39
C LYS A 20 8.80 1.07 3.57
N GLU A 21 9.97 0.65 4.05
CA GLU A 21 10.85 -0.25 3.29
C GLU A 21 10.24 -1.65 3.12
N ARG A 22 9.66 -2.20 4.19
CA ARG A 22 9.05 -3.54 4.14
C ARG A 22 7.80 -3.55 3.26
N LEU A 23 6.99 -2.50 3.32
CA LEU A 23 5.84 -2.35 2.45
C LEU A 23 6.27 -2.09 1.00
N TYR A 24 7.32 -1.31 0.79
CA TYR A 24 7.91 -1.07 -0.53
C TYR A 24 8.30 -2.39 -1.20
N TRP A 25 9.07 -3.24 -0.53
CA TRP A 25 9.50 -4.53 -1.12
C TRP A 25 8.33 -5.46 -1.41
N GLN A 26 7.29 -5.45 -0.57
CA GLN A 26 6.07 -6.21 -0.84
C GLN A 26 5.27 -5.67 -2.03
N ILE A 27 5.20 -4.35 -2.18
CA ILE A 27 4.52 -3.73 -3.32
C ILE A 27 5.32 -4.00 -4.59
N ARG A 28 6.65 -3.84 -4.53
CA ARG A 28 7.56 -4.03 -5.65
C ARG A 28 7.55 -5.46 -6.18
N SER A 29 7.35 -6.46 -5.34
CA SER A 29 7.20 -7.86 -5.79
C SER A 29 5.91 -8.10 -6.59
N ILE A 30 4.92 -7.19 -6.50
CA ILE A 30 3.64 -7.28 -7.22
C ILE A 30 3.66 -6.41 -8.49
N VAL A 31 4.13 -5.17 -8.39
CA VAL A 31 4.08 -4.21 -9.52
C VAL A 31 5.32 -4.25 -10.41
N LEU A 32 6.42 -4.86 -9.94
CA LEU A 32 7.69 -5.10 -10.64
C LEU A 32 8.44 -3.86 -11.16
N ASN A 33 7.82 -2.68 -11.15
CA ASN A 33 8.40 -1.38 -11.52
C ASN A 33 8.70 -0.51 -10.28
N HIS A 34 9.80 0.26 -10.29
CA HIS A 34 10.21 1.11 -9.16
C HIS A 34 9.25 2.29 -8.96
N ASP A 35 8.97 3.05 -10.02
CA ASP A 35 8.13 4.25 -9.98
C ASP A 35 6.69 3.89 -9.57
N ASP A 36 6.15 2.83 -10.17
CA ASP A 36 4.82 2.31 -9.82
C ASP A 36 4.78 1.84 -8.35
N ALA A 37 5.88 1.29 -7.82
CA ALA A 37 5.94 0.87 -6.41
C ALA A 37 5.94 2.06 -5.45
N ASP A 38 6.63 3.14 -5.79
CA ASP A 38 6.62 4.39 -5.01
C ASP A 38 5.23 5.02 -4.99
N ASP A 39 4.55 5.08 -6.14
CA ASP A 39 3.18 5.59 -6.25
C ASP A 39 2.19 4.77 -5.41
N VAL A 40 2.27 3.44 -5.50
CA VAL A 40 1.41 2.54 -4.73
C VAL A 40 1.71 2.61 -3.23
N LEU A 41 2.98 2.78 -2.85
CA LEU A 41 3.37 2.94 -1.44
C LEU A 41 2.79 4.23 -0.85
N GLN A 42 2.85 5.33 -1.58
CA GLN A 42 2.25 6.60 -1.15
C GLN A 42 0.73 6.46 -0.97
N ASN A 43 0.03 5.89 -1.96
CA ASN A 43 -1.42 5.64 -1.88
C ASN A 43 -1.78 4.71 -0.72
N THR A 44 -0.95 3.71 -0.45
CA THR A 44 -1.09 2.82 0.71
C THR A 44 -1.08 3.62 2.01
N PHE A 45 -0.08 4.48 2.22
CA PHE A 45 -0.01 5.29 3.46
C PHE A 45 -1.18 6.29 3.56
N ILE A 46 -1.61 6.89 2.45
CA ILE A 46 -2.82 7.74 2.45
C ILE A 46 -4.05 6.94 2.91
N LYS A 47 -4.22 5.70 2.45
CA LYS A 47 -5.32 4.83 2.88
C LYS A 47 -5.19 4.40 4.33
N VAL A 48 -3.98 4.06 4.79
CA VAL A 48 -3.70 3.75 6.20
C VAL A 48 -4.10 4.94 7.07
N TYR A 49 -3.65 6.15 6.74
CA TYR A 49 -3.99 7.38 7.48
C TYR A 49 -5.50 7.60 7.57
N LYS A 50 -6.21 7.50 6.43
CA LYS A 50 -7.67 7.72 6.37
C LYS A 50 -8.48 6.67 7.13
N ASN A 51 -7.96 5.45 7.28
CA ASN A 51 -8.72 4.33 7.85
C ASN A 51 -8.21 3.87 9.23
N ILE A 52 -7.23 4.57 9.81
CA ILE A 52 -6.60 4.14 11.07
C ILE A 52 -7.57 4.12 12.26
N ASP A 53 -8.59 4.98 12.25
CA ASP A 53 -9.62 5.00 13.30
C ASP A 53 -10.42 3.70 13.34
N GLY A 54 -10.63 3.08 12.16
CA GLY A 54 -11.30 1.80 11.99
C GLY A 54 -10.44 0.57 12.32
N PHE A 55 -9.15 0.74 12.61
CA PHE A 55 -8.30 -0.37 13.04
C PHE A 55 -8.72 -0.82 14.46
N LYS A 56 -9.24 -2.04 14.54
CA LYS A 56 -9.79 -2.64 15.77
C LYS A 56 -8.75 -3.25 16.72
N GLY A 57 -7.53 -3.50 16.24
CA GLY A 57 -6.49 -4.13 17.05
C GLY A 57 -6.50 -5.66 17.07
N ASP A 58 -7.42 -6.30 16.35
CA ASP A 58 -7.55 -7.78 16.27
C ASP A 58 -6.36 -8.47 15.56
N SER A 59 -5.46 -7.69 14.97
CA SER A 59 -4.23 -8.19 14.32
C SER A 59 -3.09 -7.20 14.55
N LYS A 60 -1.85 -7.60 14.24
CA LYS A 60 -0.72 -6.66 14.25
C LYS A 60 -0.98 -5.54 13.25
N LEU A 61 -0.66 -4.30 13.64
CA LEU A 61 -0.79 -3.11 12.77
C LEU A 61 -0.08 -3.32 11.43
N PHE A 62 1.12 -3.92 11.45
CA PHE A 62 1.83 -4.27 10.22
C PHE A 62 1.04 -5.23 9.32
N SER A 63 0.40 -6.26 9.89
CA SER A 63 -0.42 -7.20 9.10
C SER A 63 -1.64 -6.50 8.48
N TRP A 64 -2.23 -5.52 9.17
CA TRP A 64 -3.31 -4.71 8.62
C TRP A 64 -2.82 -3.82 7.46
N MET A 65 -1.69 -3.14 7.62
CA MET A 65 -1.08 -2.34 6.54
C MET A 65 -0.65 -3.19 5.34
N TYR A 66 -0.12 -4.39 5.59
CA TYR A 66 0.29 -5.32 4.55
C TYR A 66 -0.88 -5.73 3.65
N ARG A 67 -2.07 -5.94 4.23
CA ARG A 67 -3.30 -6.20 3.46
C ARG A 67 -3.70 -4.99 2.61
N ILE A 68 -3.62 -3.78 3.17
CA ILE A 68 -3.90 -2.55 2.42
C ILE A 68 -2.93 -2.41 1.24
N ALA A 69 -1.63 -2.57 1.48
CA ALA A 69 -0.58 -2.50 0.45
C ALA A 69 -0.78 -3.51 -0.66
N THR A 70 -1.10 -4.75 -0.31
CA THR A 70 -1.34 -5.83 -1.29
C THR A 70 -2.57 -5.53 -2.15
N ASN A 71 -3.67 -5.10 -1.53
CA ASN A 71 -4.87 -4.70 -2.26
C ASN A 71 -4.62 -3.49 -3.16
N GLU A 72 -3.81 -2.54 -2.72
CA GLU A 72 -3.45 -1.37 -3.53
C GLU A 72 -2.65 -1.75 -4.76
N ALA A 73 -1.62 -2.59 -4.59
CA ALA A 73 -0.81 -3.08 -5.70
C ALA A 73 -1.65 -3.88 -6.72
N LEU A 74 -2.52 -4.77 -6.26
CA LEU A 74 -3.40 -5.53 -7.15
C LEU A 74 -4.41 -4.62 -7.88
N ASN A 75 -4.98 -3.63 -7.20
CA ASN A 75 -5.87 -2.66 -7.83
C ASN A 75 -5.15 -1.78 -8.84
N PHE A 76 -3.88 -1.47 -8.61
CA PHE A 76 -3.04 -0.72 -9.52
C PHE A 76 -2.80 -1.50 -10.83
N ILE A 77 -2.42 -2.78 -10.73
CA ILE A 77 -2.29 -3.69 -11.87
C ILE A 77 -3.58 -3.74 -12.70
N LYS A 78 -4.73 -3.93 -12.03
CA LYS A 78 -6.06 -3.93 -12.68
C LYS A 78 -6.34 -2.66 -13.45
N GLN A 79 -6.00 -1.51 -12.88
CA GLN A 79 -6.19 -0.22 -13.55
C GLN A 79 -5.29 -0.08 -14.78
N LYS A 80 -4.01 -0.48 -14.69
CA LYS A 80 -3.09 -0.46 -15.83
C LYS A 80 -3.53 -1.42 -16.95
N ALA A 81 -3.93 -2.65 -16.60
CA ALA A 81 -4.45 -3.63 -17.55
C ALA A 81 -5.67 -3.08 -18.30
N LYS A 82 -6.61 -2.47 -17.56
CA LYS A 82 -7.79 -1.81 -18.14
C LYS A 82 -7.43 -0.66 -19.09
N LEU A 83 -6.45 0.17 -18.73
CA LEU A 83 -5.97 1.27 -19.60
C LEU A 83 -5.32 0.75 -20.89
N GLN A 84 -4.69 -0.41 -20.84
CA GLN A 84 -4.04 -1.07 -21.99
C GLN A 84 -5.00 -1.97 -22.78
N GLY A 85 -6.25 -2.13 -22.33
CA GLY A 85 -7.26 -2.96 -23.00
C GLY A 85 -6.94 -4.47 -22.96
N VAL A 86 -6.22 -4.94 -21.94
CA VAL A 86 -5.81 -6.34 -21.78
C VAL A 86 -6.34 -6.93 -20.48
N SER A 87 -6.28 -8.26 -20.34
CA SER A 87 -6.63 -8.91 -19.06
C SER A 87 -5.56 -8.64 -17.99
N ASP A 88 -5.95 -8.79 -16.72
CA ASP A 88 -5.02 -8.66 -15.58
C ASP A 88 -3.82 -9.61 -15.72
N THR A 89 -4.08 -10.85 -16.16
CA THR A 89 -3.05 -11.88 -16.38
C THR A 89 -2.11 -11.48 -17.52
N ASP A 90 -2.65 -11.05 -18.68
CA ASP A 90 -1.82 -10.65 -19.81
C ASP A 90 -0.92 -9.45 -19.48
N TYR A 91 -1.40 -8.53 -18.63
CA TYR A 91 -0.58 -7.42 -18.16
C TYR A 91 0.55 -7.90 -17.25
N GLN A 92 0.25 -8.79 -16.31
CA GLN A 92 1.26 -9.34 -15.40
C GLN A 92 2.33 -10.13 -16.13
N ASP A 93 1.96 -10.94 -17.12
CA ASP A 93 2.90 -11.72 -17.94
C ASP A 93 3.88 -10.83 -18.72
N ARG A 94 3.50 -9.57 -19.02
CA ARG A 94 4.39 -8.60 -19.69
C ARG A 94 5.39 -7.91 -18.77
N LEU A 95 5.19 -8.02 -17.45
CA LEU A 95 6.10 -7.42 -16.46
C LEU A 95 7.26 -8.33 -16.07
N VAL A 96 7.16 -9.64 -16.39
CA VAL A 96 8.17 -10.68 -16.13
C VAL A 96 9.07 -10.84 -17.35
#